data_AF-A0A2V7AQ75-F1
#
_entry.id   AF-A0A2V7AQ75-F1
#
_cell.length_a   1.000
_cell.length_b   1.000
_cell.length_c   1.000
_cell.angle_alpha   90.00
_cell.angle_beta   90.00
_cell.angle_gamma   90.00
#
_symmetry.space_group_name_H-M   'P 1'
#
loop_
_entity.id
_entity.type
_entity.pdbx_description
1 polymer ?
#
loop_
_entity_poly.entity_id
_entity_poly.type
_entity_poly.pdbx_seq_one_letter_code
_entity_poly.pdbx_strand_id
1 'polypeptide(L)'
;MGFSIGTEHSVPTRMLALNLADGLSGRAKLEVIQWLLLSRAPRKALRDQLTGLLSAPATLGPCRLRRARFKPGRKLTAYYDALVHVEGTDGYRPRAIAVTWRLDGDGHQHHGTADLSGIQAEALRQGVAAPFRQLTADLPERSMHLEISPLDARFPQLVRLSDPRHVHDMLAGAYTASDRTPDQARPGRYAVTAIRYHPGQRHVLRYDRLDVAKGETVLAKLYTGEDGARAFRVAGRAADWLAEHGEGVTAVRPLAYVAEDAVVLYPRVVGAPLSERLQRPGAGVAECLERAGAALHALHHLPPAVAGPLKLHDFAAEVSEIAREASDHIPALLPSVGPAIEGLLARAGELHERLSPEPPTFTHGDFKSEHIWAAPGGFTFIDFDGCRLADPAYDVGKFLADLQLWFTAYDQEGLEQVQEQFLAGYAPRAPQERLLRARLYEAVQLVKIARRVPLFDRDWAALTKQVIRRAQAVMNDLELTLGLPATPSFLGFLDWSHNRHRTRRERRRQRCRKGAWG
;
A
#
# COMPACT_ATOMS: atom_id res chain seq x y z
N MET A 1 -60.63 -11.83 -0.18
CA MET A 1 -60.04 -11.35 1.08
C MET A 1 -58.53 -11.49 0.95
N GLY A 2 -57.84 -10.35 1.01
CA GLY A 2 -56.43 -10.23 0.65
C GLY A 2 -55.47 -10.74 1.72
N PHE A 3 -54.25 -11.05 1.28
CA PHE A 3 -53.10 -11.27 2.15
C PHE A 3 -52.05 -10.20 1.87
N SER A 4 -51.78 -9.41 2.92
CA SER A 4 -50.86 -8.28 2.92
C SER A 4 -49.41 -8.72 2.73
N ILE A 5 -48.73 -7.95 1.89
CA ILE A 5 -47.29 -7.89 1.70
C ILE A 5 -46.67 -7.25 2.95
N GLY A 6 -45.78 -7.98 3.61
CA GLY A 6 -44.97 -7.46 4.72
C GLY A 6 -43.92 -6.48 4.21
N THR A 7 -44.07 -5.23 4.62
CA THR A 7 -43.23 -4.07 4.31
C THR A 7 -41.78 -4.23 4.78
N GLU A 8 -40.86 -3.78 3.91
CA GLU A 8 -39.45 -3.53 4.18
C GLU A 8 -39.24 -2.71 5.46
N HIS A 9 -38.38 -3.20 6.36
CA HIS A 9 -37.91 -2.41 7.49
C HIS A 9 -36.93 -1.34 6.99
N SER A 10 -37.48 -0.16 6.75
CA SER A 10 -36.77 1.12 6.67
C SER A 10 -36.02 1.37 7.99
N VAL A 11 -34.69 1.32 7.97
CA VAL A 11 -33.90 1.86 9.08
C VAL A 11 -34.04 3.40 9.04
N PRO A 12 -34.55 4.06 10.10
CA PRO A 12 -34.79 5.50 10.06
C PRO A 12 -33.48 6.29 9.87
N THR A 13 -33.51 7.35 9.07
CA THR A 13 -32.41 8.30 8.81
C THR A 13 -31.74 8.82 10.09
N ARG A 14 -32.48 8.91 11.21
CA ARG A 14 -31.94 9.24 12.54
C ARG A 14 -30.94 8.20 13.07
N MET A 15 -31.17 6.91 12.82
CA MET A 15 -30.28 5.80 13.22
C MET A 15 -28.99 5.75 12.37
N LEU A 16 -29.05 6.25 11.13
CA LEU A 16 -27.90 6.37 10.22
C LEU A 16 -26.93 7.48 10.67
N ALA A 17 -27.45 8.62 11.10
CA ALA A 17 -26.64 9.72 11.64
C ALA A 17 -26.00 9.36 13.00
N LEU A 18 -26.76 8.69 13.88
CA LEU A 18 -26.25 8.19 15.18
C LEU A 18 -25.13 7.16 14.99
N ASN A 19 -25.26 6.22 14.05
CA ASN A 19 -24.21 5.22 13.78
C ASN A 19 -22.93 5.78 13.13
N LEU A 20 -23.00 6.86 12.34
CA LEU A 20 -21.82 7.47 11.74
C LEU A 20 -21.07 8.36 12.74
N ALA A 21 -21.81 9.13 13.54
CA ALA A 21 -21.25 9.92 14.64
C ALA A 21 -20.57 9.01 15.68
N ASP A 22 -21.22 7.92 16.09
CA ASP A 22 -20.64 6.91 16.98
C ASP A 22 -19.51 6.10 16.31
N GLY A 23 -19.63 5.85 15.00
CA GLY A 23 -18.67 5.12 14.17
C GLY A 23 -17.39 5.89 13.82
N LEU A 24 -17.35 7.21 14.06
CA LEU A 24 -16.17 8.04 13.79
C LEU A 24 -15.67 8.79 15.04
N SER A 25 -16.45 8.87 16.13
CA SER A 25 -16.15 9.61 17.39
C SER A 25 -15.03 9.03 18.28
N GLY A 26 -14.18 8.14 17.76
CA GLY A 26 -13.15 7.45 18.55
C GLY A 26 -13.67 6.32 19.44
N ARG A 27 -14.99 6.15 19.59
CA ARG A 27 -15.66 4.93 20.10
C ARG A 27 -16.14 3.99 18.99
N ALA A 28 -15.65 4.23 17.78
CA ALA A 28 -15.94 3.47 16.57
C ALA A 28 -15.74 1.98 16.80
N LYS A 29 -16.81 1.20 16.67
CA LYS A 29 -16.70 -0.25 16.72
C LYS A 29 -16.41 -0.77 15.31
N LEU A 30 -15.54 -1.78 15.20
CA LEU A 30 -15.15 -2.41 13.94
C LEU A 30 -16.37 -2.79 13.08
N GLU A 31 -17.47 -3.20 13.72
CA GLU A 31 -18.73 -3.57 13.07
C GLU A 31 -19.34 -2.41 12.27
N VAL A 32 -19.21 -1.17 12.74
CA VAL A 32 -19.72 0.02 12.03
C VAL A 32 -18.88 0.30 10.80
N ILE A 33 -17.55 0.21 10.91
CA ILE A 33 -16.64 0.37 9.77
C ILE A 33 -16.92 -0.72 8.72
N GLN A 34 -17.02 -1.98 9.15
CA GLN A 34 -17.33 -3.08 8.24
C GLN A 34 -18.72 -2.93 7.63
N TRP A 35 -19.70 -2.45 8.37
CA TRP A 35 -21.03 -2.15 7.83
C TRP A 35 -20.95 -1.06 6.74
N LEU A 36 -20.22 0.03 6.97
CA LEU A 36 -20.03 1.10 5.97
C LEU A 36 -19.37 0.57 4.68
N LEU A 37 -18.37 -0.29 4.82
CA LEU A 37 -17.58 -0.80 3.69
C LEU A 37 -18.27 -1.94 2.92
N LEU A 38 -19.03 -2.81 3.63
CA LEU A 38 -19.49 -4.09 3.10
C LEU A 38 -21.01 -4.18 2.89
N SER A 39 -21.81 -3.43 3.65
CA SER A 39 -23.27 -3.58 3.61
C SER A 39 -23.89 -3.05 2.32
N ARG A 40 -25.05 -3.60 1.97
CA ARG A 40 -25.79 -3.25 0.74
C ARG A 40 -26.18 -1.77 0.70
N ALA A 41 -26.61 -1.18 1.82
CA ALA A 41 -27.16 0.18 1.83
C ALA A 41 -26.12 1.27 1.47
N PRO A 42 -24.95 1.38 2.12
CA PRO A 42 -23.90 2.33 1.70
C PRO A 42 -23.42 2.09 0.28
N ARG A 43 -23.26 0.83 -0.12
CA ARG A 43 -22.84 0.47 -1.49
C ARG A 43 -23.88 0.84 -2.54
N LYS A 44 -25.17 0.71 -2.24
CA LYS A 44 -26.25 1.16 -3.14
C LYS A 44 -26.21 2.68 -3.28
N ALA A 45 -26.10 3.42 -2.18
CA ALA A 45 -26.00 4.88 -2.23
C ALA A 45 -24.81 5.35 -3.08
N LEU A 46 -23.63 4.76 -2.89
CA LEU A 46 -22.46 5.03 -3.73
C LEU A 46 -22.75 4.76 -5.21
N ARG A 47 -23.38 3.62 -5.55
CA ARG A 47 -23.70 3.27 -6.93
C ARG A 47 -24.72 4.21 -7.55
N ASP A 48 -25.78 4.57 -6.82
CA ASP A 48 -26.82 5.49 -7.30
C ASP A 48 -26.20 6.85 -7.64
N GLN A 49 -25.33 7.36 -6.75
CA GLN A 49 -24.62 8.61 -6.99
C GLN A 49 -23.68 8.55 -8.19
N LEU A 50 -22.82 7.54 -8.26
CA LEU A 50 -21.93 7.37 -9.41
C LEU A 50 -22.69 7.23 -10.71
N THR A 51 -23.88 6.59 -10.70
CA THR A 51 -24.74 6.49 -11.88
C THR A 51 -25.30 7.86 -12.27
N GLY A 52 -25.73 8.67 -11.31
CA GLY A 52 -26.21 10.03 -11.54
C GLY A 52 -25.14 10.98 -12.10
N LEU A 53 -23.86 10.72 -11.82
CA LEU A 53 -22.73 11.48 -12.34
C LEU A 53 -22.32 11.11 -13.77
N LEU A 54 -22.80 9.99 -14.32
CA LEU A 54 -22.46 9.53 -15.67
C LEU A 54 -23.28 10.25 -16.75
N SER A 55 -22.65 10.52 -17.89
CA SER A 55 -23.37 10.87 -19.12
C SER A 55 -23.91 9.62 -19.81
N ALA A 56 -25.16 9.66 -20.27
CA ALA A 56 -25.64 8.69 -21.26
C ALA A 56 -24.73 8.74 -22.52
N PRO A 57 -24.43 7.60 -23.17
CA PRO A 57 -24.93 6.24 -22.91
C PRO A 57 -24.07 5.40 -21.94
N ALA A 58 -23.24 6.01 -21.11
CA ALA A 58 -22.37 5.27 -20.20
C ALA A 58 -23.16 4.59 -19.06
N THR A 59 -22.73 3.38 -18.68
CA THR A 59 -23.35 2.58 -17.62
C THR A 59 -22.33 2.14 -16.56
N LEU A 60 -22.81 2.06 -15.32
CA LEU A 60 -22.00 1.68 -14.17
C LEU A 60 -22.07 0.16 -13.90
N GLY A 61 -20.98 -0.53 -14.19
CA GLY A 61 -20.71 -1.91 -13.77
C GLY A 61 -20.33 -2.03 -12.29
N PRO A 62 -19.74 -3.15 -11.86
CA PRO A 62 -19.35 -3.37 -10.47
C PRO A 62 -18.38 -2.33 -9.90
N CYS A 63 -18.59 -1.92 -8.64
CA CYS A 63 -17.62 -1.13 -7.86
C CYS A 63 -16.86 -2.05 -6.90
N ARG A 64 -15.55 -2.17 -7.10
CA ARG A 64 -14.67 -3.07 -6.35
C ARG A 64 -13.90 -2.29 -5.29
N LEU A 65 -14.16 -2.56 -4.01
CA LEU A 65 -13.38 -2.00 -2.89
C LEU A 65 -11.95 -2.57 -2.96
N ARG A 66 -10.96 -1.68 -3.00
CA ARG A 66 -9.53 -2.03 -3.07
C ARG A 66 -8.82 -1.81 -1.75
N ARG A 67 -9.13 -0.69 -1.09
CA ARG A 67 -8.45 -0.28 0.14
C ARG A 67 -9.41 0.50 1.03
N ALA A 68 -9.20 0.42 2.34
CA ALA A 68 -9.81 1.32 3.30
C ALA A 68 -8.76 1.82 4.28
N ARG A 69 -8.88 3.08 4.72
CA ARG A 69 -8.04 3.72 5.73
C ARG A 69 -8.94 4.40 6.74
N PHE A 70 -8.80 4.03 8.00
CA PHE A 70 -9.48 4.66 9.11
C PHE A 70 -8.50 5.56 9.88
N LYS A 71 -8.93 6.78 10.20
CA LYS A 71 -8.28 7.70 11.12
C LYS A 71 -9.32 8.04 12.20
N PRO A 72 -9.22 7.47 13.41
CA PRO A 72 -10.22 7.69 14.45
C PRO A 72 -10.40 9.17 14.77
N GLY A 73 -11.64 9.57 15.08
CA GLY A 73 -11.99 10.96 15.34
C GLY A 73 -12.02 11.87 14.11
N ARG A 74 -11.58 11.39 12.94
CA ARG A 74 -11.38 12.24 11.75
C ARG A 74 -12.16 11.75 10.54
N LYS A 75 -11.79 10.57 10.02
CA LYS A 75 -12.38 10.06 8.77
C LYS A 75 -12.16 8.58 8.51
N LEU A 76 -13.06 8.00 7.74
CA LEU A 76 -12.87 6.74 7.02
C LEU A 76 -12.76 7.07 5.53
N THR A 77 -11.74 6.56 4.84
CA THR A 77 -11.63 6.68 3.37
C THR A 77 -11.54 5.29 2.74
N ALA A 78 -12.40 5.01 1.78
CA ALA A 78 -12.39 3.80 0.97
C ALA A 78 -12.06 4.11 -0.49
N TYR A 79 -11.28 3.25 -1.12
CA TYR A 79 -10.84 3.40 -2.51
C TYR A 79 -11.44 2.28 -3.34
N TYR A 80 -12.10 2.64 -4.44
CA TYR A 80 -12.81 1.73 -5.32
C TYR A 80 -12.32 1.83 -6.75
N ASP A 81 -12.38 0.70 -7.48
CA ASP A 81 -12.46 0.73 -8.93
C ASP A 81 -13.93 0.58 -9.34
N ALA A 82 -14.52 1.61 -9.92
CA ALA A 82 -15.80 1.50 -10.63
C ALA A 82 -15.57 1.07 -12.06
N LEU A 83 -16.15 -0.05 -12.45
CA LEU A 83 -16.17 -0.46 -13.85
C LEU A 83 -17.21 0.35 -14.60
N VAL A 84 -16.80 1.10 -15.63
CA VAL A 84 -17.67 1.94 -16.45
C VAL A 84 -17.62 1.45 -17.89
N HIS A 85 -18.78 1.30 -18.51
CA HIS A 85 -18.91 0.92 -19.92
C HIS A 85 -19.52 2.09 -20.69
N VAL A 86 -18.95 2.43 -21.83
CA VAL A 86 -19.51 3.41 -22.76
C VAL A 86 -19.97 2.66 -23.99
N GLU A 87 -21.23 2.84 -24.40
CA GLU A 87 -21.76 2.23 -25.62
C GLU A 87 -20.86 2.56 -26.83
N GLY A 88 -20.57 1.56 -27.65
CA GLY A 88 -19.62 1.69 -28.77
C GLY A 88 -18.14 1.54 -28.39
N THR A 89 -17.82 1.23 -27.13
CA THR A 89 -16.45 0.86 -26.71
C THR A 89 -16.36 -0.59 -26.26
N ASP A 90 -15.20 -1.21 -26.46
CA ASP A 90 -14.99 -2.59 -26.01
C ASP A 90 -14.83 -2.66 -24.49
N GLY A 91 -15.84 -3.23 -23.84
CA GLY A 91 -15.79 -3.68 -22.46
C GLY A 91 -15.79 -2.57 -21.39
N TYR A 92 -15.63 -3.00 -20.14
CA TYR A 92 -15.60 -2.11 -18.99
C TYR A 92 -14.20 -1.52 -18.78
N ARG A 93 -14.13 -0.22 -18.55
CA ARG A 93 -12.91 0.48 -18.12
C ARG A 93 -12.98 0.83 -16.63
N PRO A 94 -11.93 0.55 -15.85
CA PRO A 94 -11.92 0.95 -14.45
C PRO A 94 -11.73 2.46 -14.30
N ARG A 95 -12.50 3.07 -13.41
CA ARG A 95 -12.31 4.44 -12.93
C ARG A 95 -12.09 4.39 -11.42
N ALA A 96 -10.95 4.93 -10.99
CA ALA A 96 -10.57 4.94 -9.59
C ALA A 96 -11.32 6.06 -8.84
N ILE A 97 -11.84 5.72 -7.66
CA ILE A 97 -12.71 6.58 -6.85
C ILE A 97 -12.26 6.50 -5.40
N ALA A 98 -12.18 7.65 -4.73
CA ALA A 98 -12.07 7.74 -3.28
C ALA A 98 -13.41 8.18 -2.69
N VAL A 99 -13.85 7.48 -1.64
CA VAL A 99 -15.06 7.81 -0.87
C VAL A 99 -14.63 8.08 0.55
N THR A 100 -14.91 9.26 1.06
CA THR A 100 -14.54 9.67 2.41
C THR A 100 -15.78 9.95 3.25
N TRP A 101 -15.87 9.32 4.42
CA TRP A 101 -16.83 9.64 5.46
C TRP A 101 -16.15 10.50 6.54
N ARG A 102 -16.76 11.64 6.90
CA ARG A 102 -16.24 12.58 7.92
C ARG A 102 -17.31 12.88 8.98
N LEU A 103 -16.90 13.29 10.17
CA LEU A 103 -17.81 13.84 11.17
C LEU A 103 -18.13 15.29 10.82
N ASP A 104 -19.41 15.67 10.87
CA ASP A 104 -19.83 17.06 10.74
C ASP A 104 -19.21 17.88 11.89
N GLY A 105 -18.51 18.96 11.56
CA GLY A 105 -17.85 19.85 12.53
C GLY A 105 -16.32 19.79 12.56
N ASP A 106 -15.68 18.86 11.83
CA ASP A 106 -14.22 18.89 11.64
C ASP A 106 -13.87 20.02 10.66
N GLY A 107 -13.69 21.22 11.21
CA GLY A 107 -13.39 22.49 10.54
C GLY A 107 -12.05 22.54 9.82
N HIS A 108 -11.63 21.45 9.16
CA HIS A 108 -10.79 21.55 7.99
C HIS A 108 -11.64 22.11 6.85
N GLN A 109 -11.85 23.42 6.98
CA GLN A 109 -12.39 24.34 6.01
C GLN A 109 -11.98 23.92 4.60
N HIS A 110 -12.96 24.05 3.71
CA HIS A 110 -12.97 24.34 2.28
C HIS A 110 -11.73 25.03 1.64
N HIS A 111 -10.50 24.79 2.08
CA HIS A 111 -9.27 25.25 1.42
C HIS A 111 -8.98 24.48 0.12
N GLY A 112 -9.78 23.45 -0.21
CA GLY A 112 -9.66 22.69 -1.46
C GLY A 112 -10.85 22.80 -2.41
N THR A 113 -12.03 23.26 -2.00
CA THR A 113 -13.22 23.22 -2.90
C THR A 113 -13.12 24.21 -4.06
N ALA A 114 -12.53 25.38 -3.82
CA ALA A 114 -12.26 26.36 -4.88
C ALA A 114 -11.20 25.84 -5.87
N ASP A 115 -10.15 25.19 -5.37
CA ASP A 115 -9.08 24.59 -6.17
C ASP A 115 -9.59 23.40 -7.01
N LEU A 116 -10.39 22.53 -6.40
CA LEU A 116 -11.01 21.38 -7.08
C LEU A 116 -11.99 21.79 -8.20
N SER A 117 -12.68 22.92 -8.07
CA SER A 117 -13.61 23.41 -9.10
C SER A 117 -12.87 23.78 -10.39
N GLY A 118 -11.72 24.46 -10.26
CA GLY A 118 -10.85 24.79 -11.40
C GLY A 118 -10.25 23.55 -12.06
N ILE A 119 -9.74 22.62 -11.25
CA ILE A 119 -9.18 21.34 -11.72
C ILE A 119 -10.25 20.50 -12.43
N GLN A 120 -11.47 20.43 -11.91
CA GLN A 120 -12.58 19.73 -12.56
C GLN A 120 -12.95 20.38 -13.90
N ALA A 121 -13.02 21.71 -13.96
CA ALA A 121 -13.30 22.42 -15.20
C ALA A 121 -12.24 22.12 -16.26
N GLU A 122 -10.96 22.05 -15.88
CA GLU A 122 -9.89 21.64 -16.78
C GLU A 122 -10.03 20.18 -17.22
N ALA A 123 -10.33 19.26 -16.30
CA ALA A 123 -10.54 17.85 -16.63
C ALA A 123 -11.72 17.63 -17.60
N LEU A 124 -12.77 18.45 -17.49
CA LEU A 124 -13.89 18.45 -18.44
C LEU A 124 -13.47 19.02 -19.80
N ARG A 125 -12.74 20.14 -19.83
CA ARG A 125 -12.22 20.73 -21.07
C ARG A 125 -11.29 19.79 -21.84
N GLN A 126 -10.38 19.11 -21.14
CA GLN A 126 -9.47 18.12 -21.73
C GLN A 126 -10.17 16.78 -22.07
N GLY A 127 -11.43 16.60 -21.68
CA GLY A 127 -12.19 15.37 -21.93
C GLY A 127 -11.78 14.17 -21.07
N VAL A 128 -10.81 14.32 -20.16
CA VAL A 128 -10.34 13.26 -19.25
C VAL A 128 -11.31 12.96 -18.10
N ALA A 129 -12.29 13.84 -17.88
CA ALA A 129 -13.40 13.57 -16.96
C ALA A 129 -14.35 12.49 -17.50
N ALA A 130 -14.54 12.42 -18.83
CA ALA A 130 -15.53 11.57 -19.47
C ALA A 130 -15.36 10.08 -19.09
N PRO A 131 -16.45 9.33 -18.89
CA PRO A 131 -17.85 9.72 -19.16
C PRO A 131 -18.56 10.44 -18.00
N PHE A 132 -17.86 10.78 -16.93
CA PHE A 132 -18.46 11.52 -15.82
C PHE A 132 -18.63 13.00 -16.16
N ARG A 133 -19.78 13.58 -15.78
CA ARG A 133 -20.08 15.01 -15.90
C ARG A 133 -19.47 15.84 -14.77
N GLN A 134 -19.22 15.19 -13.64
CA GLN A 134 -18.56 15.76 -12.47
C GLN A 134 -17.66 14.68 -11.86
N LEU A 135 -16.55 15.10 -11.28
CA LEU A 135 -15.55 14.25 -10.66
C LEU A 135 -15.61 14.31 -9.12
N THR A 136 -16.56 15.04 -8.56
CA THR A 136 -16.79 15.12 -7.13
C THR A 136 -18.29 15.17 -6.83
N ALA A 137 -18.69 14.65 -5.67
CA ALA A 137 -20.05 14.79 -5.16
C ALA A 137 -20.07 14.74 -3.63
N ASP A 138 -20.93 15.56 -3.03
CA ASP A 138 -21.19 15.58 -1.60
C ASP A 138 -22.57 15.02 -1.29
N LEU A 139 -22.64 14.15 -0.29
CA LEU A 139 -23.85 13.56 0.27
C LEU A 139 -23.88 13.86 1.77
N PRO A 140 -24.27 15.08 2.18
CA PRO A 140 -24.28 15.50 3.58
C PRO A 140 -25.14 14.57 4.46
N GLU A 141 -26.26 14.09 3.94
CA GLU A 141 -27.18 13.18 4.66
C GLU A 141 -26.57 11.80 4.97
N ARG A 142 -25.41 11.50 4.38
CA ARG A 142 -24.61 10.28 4.63
C ARG A 142 -23.19 10.59 5.09
N SER A 143 -22.89 11.86 5.35
CA SER A 143 -21.57 12.43 5.61
C SER A 143 -20.49 11.88 4.66
N MET A 144 -20.86 11.70 3.38
CA MET A 144 -20.06 11.01 2.37
C MET A 144 -19.63 12.00 1.29
N HIS A 145 -18.33 12.01 0.98
CA HIS A 145 -17.72 12.80 -0.09
C HIS A 145 -17.02 11.88 -1.09
N LEU A 146 -17.23 12.12 -2.39
CA LEU A 146 -16.66 11.33 -3.48
C LEU A 146 -15.64 12.18 -4.25
N GLU A 147 -14.49 11.58 -4.56
CA GLU A 147 -13.51 12.13 -5.50
C GLU A 147 -13.22 11.07 -6.56
N ILE A 148 -13.29 11.43 -7.84
CA ILE A 148 -13.11 10.56 -8.99
C ILE A 148 -11.85 10.98 -9.73
N SER A 149 -10.95 10.04 -10.01
CA SER A 149 -9.75 10.28 -10.81
C SER A 149 -10.12 10.92 -12.16
N PRO A 150 -9.40 11.95 -12.65
CA PRO A 150 -8.09 12.45 -12.16
C PRO A 150 -8.13 13.65 -11.19
N LEU A 151 -9.18 13.81 -10.37
CA LEU A 151 -9.32 14.96 -9.48
C LEU A 151 -8.41 14.86 -8.23
N ASP A 152 -7.54 15.83 -7.98
CA ASP A 152 -6.79 15.99 -6.73
C ASP A 152 -6.18 17.40 -6.60
N ALA A 153 -6.54 18.14 -5.55
CA ALA A 153 -6.01 19.49 -5.26
C ALA A 153 -4.49 19.51 -5.01
N ARG A 154 -3.93 18.45 -4.42
CA ARG A 154 -2.49 18.37 -4.13
C ARG A 154 -1.68 17.95 -5.35
N PHE A 155 -2.33 17.41 -6.38
CA PHE A 155 -1.72 16.95 -7.63
C PHE A 155 -2.50 17.50 -8.83
N PRO A 156 -2.56 18.83 -9.02
CA PRO A 156 -3.34 19.42 -10.11
C PRO A 156 -2.87 18.96 -11.51
N GLN A 157 -1.59 18.59 -11.63
CA GLN A 157 -1.02 18.04 -12.85
C GLN A 157 -1.55 16.64 -13.21
N LEU A 158 -2.26 15.96 -12.30
CA LEU A 158 -2.86 14.65 -12.57
C LEU A 158 -3.85 14.71 -13.74
N VAL A 159 -4.51 15.86 -13.95
CA VAL A 159 -5.42 16.09 -15.09
C VAL A 159 -4.69 15.99 -16.42
N ARG A 160 -3.65 16.81 -16.64
CA ARG A 160 -2.88 16.78 -17.89
C ARG A 160 -2.09 15.47 -18.07
N LEU A 161 -1.59 14.87 -16.98
CA LEU A 161 -0.96 13.55 -17.02
C LEU A 161 -1.94 12.41 -17.31
N SER A 162 -3.24 12.69 -17.31
CA SER A 162 -4.31 11.78 -17.73
C SER A 162 -4.78 12.02 -19.17
N ASP A 163 -4.34 13.10 -19.82
CA ASP A 163 -4.63 13.40 -21.22
C ASP A 163 -3.66 12.64 -22.14
N PRO A 164 -4.14 11.72 -23.00
CA PRO A 164 -3.31 11.01 -23.97
C PRO A 164 -2.45 11.91 -24.87
N ARG A 165 -2.87 13.16 -25.15
CA ARG A 165 -2.11 14.10 -25.98
C ARG A 165 -0.88 14.61 -25.25
N HIS A 166 -1.07 15.12 -24.03
CA HIS A 166 0.04 15.54 -23.17
C HIS A 166 1.01 14.38 -22.88
N VAL A 167 0.47 13.18 -22.62
CA VAL A 167 1.29 11.98 -22.42
C VAL A 167 2.14 11.66 -23.65
N HIS A 168 1.58 11.80 -24.85
CA HIS A 168 2.33 11.61 -26.09
C HIS A 168 3.54 12.58 -26.18
N ASP A 169 3.28 13.88 -26.02
CA ASP A 169 4.31 14.92 -26.14
C ASP A 169 5.39 14.79 -25.06
N MET A 170 4.98 14.54 -23.81
CA MET A 170 5.87 14.33 -22.68
C MET A 170 6.81 13.13 -22.90
N LEU A 171 6.27 11.99 -23.35
CA LEU A 171 7.09 10.80 -23.60
C LEU A 171 8.03 11.00 -24.79
N ALA A 172 7.57 11.66 -25.86
CA ALA A 172 8.43 11.99 -27.00
C ALA A 172 9.61 12.88 -26.59
N GLY A 173 9.36 13.90 -25.76
CA GLY A 173 10.40 14.75 -25.18
C GLY A 173 11.39 13.97 -24.30
N ALA A 174 10.88 13.10 -23.43
CA ALA A 174 11.70 12.27 -22.55
C ALA A 174 12.62 11.32 -23.33
N TYR A 175 12.13 10.65 -24.37
CA TYR A 175 12.96 9.76 -25.19
C TYR A 175 14.04 10.51 -25.97
N THR A 176 13.71 11.68 -26.52
CA THR A 176 14.66 12.53 -27.24
C THR A 176 15.81 12.98 -26.33
N ALA A 177 15.51 13.36 -25.08
CA ALA A 177 16.52 13.77 -24.11
C ALA A 177 17.40 12.61 -23.60
N SER A 178 17.03 11.35 -23.87
CA SER A 178 17.70 10.16 -23.35
C SER A 178 18.64 9.48 -24.36
N ASP A 179 18.91 10.10 -25.52
CA ASP A 179 19.64 9.53 -26.67
C ASP A 179 19.17 8.12 -27.09
N ARG A 180 17.90 7.78 -26.77
CA ARG A 180 17.29 6.54 -27.27
C ARG A 180 16.91 6.77 -28.72
N THR A 181 17.44 5.93 -29.61
CA THR A 181 17.25 6.06 -31.07
C THR A 181 15.77 6.22 -31.45
N PRO A 182 15.41 7.21 -32.29
CA PRO A 182 14.03 7.60 -32.58
C PRO A 182 13.21 6.60 -33.43
N ASP A 183 13.65 5.36 -33.63
CA ASP A 183 12.80 4.34 -34.27
C ASP A 183 11.54 4.03 -33.43
N GLN A 184 11.54 4.44 -32.15
CA GLN A 184 10.43 4.41 -31.20
C GLN A 184 9.63 5.74 -31.12
N ALA A 185 10.08 6.83 -31.76
CA ALA A 185 9.46 8.16 -31.70
C ALA A 185 8.38 8.38 -32.79
N ARG A 186 7.62 7.34 -33.14
CA ARG A 186 6.45 7.49 -34.03
C ARG A 186 5.26 8.03 -33.22
N PRO A 187 4.36 8.84 -33.83
CA PRO A 187 3.16 9.37 -33.18
C PRO A 187 2.24 8.22 -32.72
N GLY A 188 2.38 7.83 -31.45
CA GLY A 188 1.59 6.76 -30.84
C GLY A 188 0.50 7.32 -29.95
N ARG A 189 -0.72 6.79 -30.09
CA ARG A 189 -1.81 7.07 -29.13
C ARG A 189 -1.60 6.23 -27.89
N TYR A 190 -1.74 6.84 -26.72
CA TYR A 190 -1.64 6.14 -25.43
C TYR A 190 -3.01 5.93 -24.80
N ALA A 191 -3.24 4.74 -24.26
CA ALA A 191 -4.28 4.53 -23.26
C ALA A 191 -3.71 4.84 -21.86
N VAL A 192 -4.42 5.68 -21.11
CA VAL A 192 -4.04 6.07 -19.75
C VAL A 192 -4.93 5.35 -18.74
N THR A 193 -4.31 4.67 -17.78
CA THR A 193 -5.02 3.96 -16.69
C THR A 193 -4.41 4.35 -15.35
N ALA A 194 -5.24 4.77 -14.39
CA ALA A 194 -4.80 4.95 -13.01
C ALA A 194 -4.63 3.58 -12.33
N ILE A 195 -3.40 3.21 -11.98
CA ILE A 195 -3.12 2.00 -11.18
C ILE A 195 -3.27 2.31 -9.69
N ARG A 196 -2.84 3.51 -9.27
CA ARG A 196 -3.02 4.00 -7.90
C ARG A 196 -3.59 5.40 -7.95
N TYR A 197 -4.70 5.59 -7.25
CA TYR A 197 -5.32 6.90 -7.04
C TYR A 197 -5.64 7.05 -5.56
N HIS A 198 -4.82 7.84 -4.86
CA HIS A 198 -5.01 8.13 -3.44
C HIS A 198 -4.96 9.65 -3.25
N PRO A 199 -6.11 10.34 -3.31
CA PRO A 199 -6.17 11.79 -3.20
C PRO A 199 -5.39 12.36 -2.00
N GLY A 200 -4.64 13.42 -2.26
CA GLY A 200 -3.75 14.11 -1.33
C GLY A 200 -2.49 13.34 -0.93
N GLN A 201 -2.23 12.16 -1.52
CA GLN A 201 -1.16 11.25 -1.09
C GLN A 201 -0.27 10.75 -2.24
N ARG A 202 -0.81 9.96 -3.17
CA ARG A 202 0.01 9.24 -4.17
C ARG A 202 -0.79 8.82 -5.39
N HIS A 203 -0.17 8.97 -6.56
CA HIS A 203 -0.74 8.54 -7.83
C HIS A 203 0.29 7.80 -8.67
N VAL A 204 -0.17 6.73 -9.32
CA VAL A 204 0.61 6.00 -10.33
C VAL A 204 -0.29 5.75 -11.53
N LEU A 205 0.11 6.24 -12.68
CA LEU A 205 -0.54 6.04 -13.96
C LEU A 205 0.23 5.01 -14.79
N ARG A 206 -0.50 4.33 -15.66
CA ARG A 206 0.03 3.42 -16.68
C ARG A 206 -0.35 3.94 -18.04
N TYR A 207 0.64 4.03 -18.92
CA TYR A 207 0.52 4.44 -20.30
C TYR A 207 0.80 3.23 -21.18
N ASP A 208 -0.21 2.78 -21.90
CA ASP A 208 -0.09 1.70 -22.87
C ASP A 208 -0.15 2.26 -24.28
N ARG A 209 0.91 2.02 -25.05
CA ARG A 209 0.97 2.42 -26.45
C ARG A 209 0.05 1.55 -27.31
N LEU A 210 -0.85 2.16 -28.09
CA LEU A 210 -1.91 1.46 -28.83
C LEU A 210 -1.54 1.03 -30.25
N ASP A 211 -0.51 1.63 -30.84
CA ASP A 211 -0.10 1.50 -32.25
C ASP A 211 0.93 0.37 -32.50
N VAL A 212 1.30 -0.41 -31.48
CA VAL A 212 2.30 -1.49 -31.59
C VAL A 212 1.70 -2.81 -31.10
N ALA A 213 1.87 -3.89 -31.88
CA ALA A 213 1.34 -5.22 -31.55
C ALA A 213 1.84 -5.79 -30.20
N LYS A 214 3.00 -5.33 -29.74
CA LYS A 214 3.48 -5.47 -28.36
C LYS A 214 3.69 -4.06 -27.79
N GLY A 215 2.59 -3.39 -27.45
CA GLY A 215 2.60 -2.02 -26.93
C GLY A 215 3.60 -1.83 -25.80
N GLU A 216 4.47 -0.83 -25.93
CA GLU A 216 5.32 -0.37 -24.85
C GLU A 216 4.44 0.15 -23.71
N THR A 217 4.76 -0.27 -22.48
CA THR A 217 4.07 0.18 -21.27
C THR A 217 5.04 1.04 -20.45
N VAL A 218 4.63 2.26 -20.13
CA VAL A 218 5.34 3.18 -19.24
C VAL A 218 4.49 3.42 -17.99
N LEU A 219 5.15 3.49 -16.83
CA LEU A 219 4.52 3.81 -15.56
C LEU A 219 4.94 5.21 -15.15
N ALA A 220 3.98 6.06 -14.82
CA ALA A 220 4.23 7.42 -14.36
C ALA A 220 3.86 7.54 -12.88
N LYS A 221 4.85 7.83 -12.05
CA LYS A 221 4.68 8.04 -10.61
C LYS A 221 4.78 9.52 -10.31
N LEU A 222 3.70 10.07 -9.75
CA LEU A 222 3.59 11.51 -9.50
C LEU A 222 4.13 11.86 -8.11
N TYR A 223 4.79 13.01 -8.03
CA TYR A 223 5.36 13.55 -6.80
C TYR A 223 4.92 15.01 -6.61
N THR A 224 5.27 15.57 -5.45
CA THR A 224 5.13 16.99 -5.14
C THR A 224 6.48 17.55 -4.74
N GLY A 225 6.79 18.79 -5.14
CA GLY A 225 8.06 19.42 -4.80
C GLY A 225 9.27 18.65 -5.34
N GLU A 226 10.36 18.61 -4.58
CA GLU A 226 11.63 18.01 -5.00
C GLU A 226 11.71 16.48 -4.84
N ASP A 227 10.67 15.85 -4.29
CA ASP A 227 10.66 14.41 -4.00
C ASP A 227 10.85 13.56 -5.25
N GLY A 228 10.31 13.99 -6.40
CA GLY A 228 10.45 13.28 -7.67
C GLY A 228 11.89 13.27 -8.20
N ALA A 229 12.58 14.41 -8.15
CA ALA A 229 13.98 14.52 -8.55
C ALA A 229 14.88 13.64 -7.66
N ARG A 230 14.61 13.61 -6.34
CA ARG A 230 15.29 12.72 -5.40
C ARG A 230 15.05 11.25 -5.76
N ALA A 231 13.79 10.85 -5.92
CA ALA A 231 13.43 9.46 -6.23
C ALA A 231 14.08 8.97 -7.53
N PHE A 232 14.08 9.80 -8.58
CA PHE A 232 14.75 9.51 -9.84
C PHE A 232 16.25 9.24 -9.66
N ARG A 233 16.97 10.14 -8.96
CA ARG A 233 18.40 9.97 -8.70
C ARG A 233 18.70 8.71 -7.90
N VAL A 234 18.01 8.51 -6.79
CA VAL A 234 18.25 7.37 -5.89
C VAL A 234 17.98 6.04 -6.59
N ALA A 235 16.85 5.92 -7.30
CA ALA A 235 16.54 4.72 -8.07
C ALA A 235 17.57 4.47 -9.19
N GLY A 236 18.04 5.52 -9.87
CA GLY A 236 19.10 5.41 -10.88
C GLY A 236 20.42 4.87 -10.31
N ARG A 237 20.86 5.39 -9.15
CA ARG A 237 22.08 4.95 -8.46
C ARG A 237 21.98 3.52 -7.93
N ALA A 238 20.84 3.15 -7.36
CA ALA A 238 20.60 1.78 -6.93
C ALA A 238 20.57 0.79 -8.11
N ALA A 239 20.01 1.21 -9.25
CA ALA A 239 20.02 0.43 -10.48
C ALA A 239 21.44 0.22 -11.04
N ASP A 240 22.27 1.27 -11.08
CA ASP A 240 23.68 1.14 -11.49
C ASP A 240 24.44 0.19 -10.55
N TRP A 241 24.27 0.39 -9.23
CA TRP A 241 24.95 -0.43 -8.23
C TRP A 241 24.59 -1.91 -8.30
N LEU A 242 23.30 -2.23 -8.40
CA LEU A 242 22.84 -3.63 -8.48
C LEU A 242 23.12 -4.28 -9.82
N ALA A 243 23.22 -3.51 -10.91
CA ALA A 243 23.66 -4.07 -12.19
C ALA A 243 25.09 -4.64 -12.11
N GLU A 244 25.95 -4.01 -11.31
CA GLU A 244 27.34 -4.43 -11.11
C GLU A 244 27.51 -5.46 -9.98
N HIS A 245 26.77 -5.29 -8.87
CA HIS A 245 27.02 -6.02 -7.62
C HIS A 245 25.87 -6.94 -7.18
N GLY A 246 24.74 -6.96 -7.90
CA GLY A 246 23.49 -7.59 -7.44
C GLY A 246 23.38 -9.10 -7.66
N GLU A 247 24.44 -9.78 -8.13
CA GLU A 247 24.49 -11.25 -8.32
C GLU A 247 23.26 -11.82 -9.10
N GLY A 248 22.86 -11.16 -10.19
CA GLY A 248 21.71 -11.55 -11.02
C GLY A 248 20.37 -10.94 -10.59
N VAL A 249 20.37 -10.10 -9.55
CA VAL A 249 19.26 -9.22 -9.18
C VAL A 249 19.58 -7.79 -9.61
N THR A 250 18.64 -7.16 -10.30
CA THR A 250 18.76 -5.76 -10.74
C THR A 250 17.78 -4.87 -9.98
N ALA A 251 17.84 -3.56 -10.21
CA ALA A 251 16.78 -2.63 -9.82
C ALA A 251 16.18 -1.93 -11.04
N VAL A 252 14.93 -1.52 -10.93
CA VAL A 252 14.26 -0.79 -12.00
C VAL A 252 14.93 0.57 -12.21
N ARG A 253 15.55 0.74 -13.38
CA ARG A 253 16.09 2.04 -13.79
C ARG A 253 14.93 2.94 -14.25
N PRO A 254 14.72 4.11 -13.64
CA PRO A 254 13.75 5.06 -14.16
C PRO A 254 14.18 5.55 -15.55
N LEU A 255 13.19 5.82 -16.41
CA LEU A 255 13.41 6.32 -17.77
C LEU A 255 13.80 7.79 -17.76
N ALA A 256 13.01 8.62 -17.07
CA ALA A 256 13.20 10.05 -17.02
C ALA A 256 12.49 10.66 -15.81
N TYR A 257 12.93 11.84 -15.42
CA TYR A 257 12.20 12.74 -14.53
C TYR A 257 11.77 13.97 -15.33
N VAL A 258 10.47 14.22 -15.41
CA VAL A 258 9.91 15.39 -16.08
C VAL A 258 9.60 16.44 -15.02
N ALA A 259 10.47 17.44 -14.92
CA ALA A 259 10.45 18.42 -13.84
C ALA A 259 9.19 19.28 -13.83
N GLU A 260 8.68 19.67 -15.01
CA GLU A 260 7.44 20.45 -15.15
C GLU A 260 6.22 19.77 -14.50
N ASP A 261 6.22 18.44 -14.52
CA ASP A 261 5.13 17.58 -14.03
C ASP A 261 5.42 16.94 -12.68
N ALA A 262 6.63 17.12 -12.14
CA ALA A 262 7.13 16.39 -10.98
C ALA A 262 6.83 14.88 -11.07
N VAL A 263 7.05 14.28 -12.24
CA VAL A 263 6.72 12.87 -12.52
C VAL A 263 7.98 12.09 -12.87
N VAL A 264 8.10 10.89 -12.30
CA VAL A 264 9.15 9.94 -12.66
C VAL A 264 8.53 8.84 -13.52
N LEU A 265 9.12 8.64 -14.69
CA LEU A 265 8.72 7.63 -15.65
C LEU A 265 9.55 6.35 -15.44
N TYR A 266 8.88 5.21 -15.39
CA TYR A 266 9.49 3.89 -15.21
C TYR A 266 9.10 2.96 -16.36
N PRO A 267 9.98 2.07 -16.80
CA PRO A 267 9.59 1.01 -17.72
C PRO A 267 8.67 0.02 -17.01
N ARG A 268 7.88 -0.73 -17.78
CA ARG A 268 7.22 -1.91 -17.23
C ARG A 268 8.25 -2.94 -16.79
N VAL A 269 8.15 -3.35 -15.53
CA VAL A 269 8.89 -4.51 -15.01
C VAL A 269 8.20 -5.79 -15.46
N VAL A 270 8.98 -6.73 -15.98
CA VAL A 270 8.51 -8.04 -16.45
C VAL A 270 8.43 -9.00 -15.26
N GLY A 271 7.47 -9.92 -15.31
CA GLY A 271 7.29 -10.95 -14.29
C GLY A 271 6.13 -10.65 -13.35
N ALA A 272 6.23 -11.21 -12.14
CA ALA A 272 5.24 -11.06 -11.07
C ALA A 272 5.96 -10.82 -9.74
N PRO A 273 5.35 -10.08 -8.79
CA PRO A 273 5.94 -9.85 -7.48
C PRO A 273 6.10 -11.17 -6.70
N LEU A 274 7.12 -11.25 -5.85
CA LEU A 274 7.40 -12.41 -5.00
C LEU A 274 6.22 -12.74 -4.09
N SER A 275 5.47 -11.73 -3.64
CA SER A 275 4.24 -11.91 -2.85
C SER A 275 3.20 -12.83 -3.51
N GLU A 276 3.08 -12.82 -4.84
CA GLU A 276 2.20 -13.74 -5.57
C GLU A 276 2.74 -15.17 -5.57
N ARG A 277 4.07 -15.33 -5.64
CA ARG A 277 4.72 -16.65 -5.60
C ARG A 277 4.70 -17.25 -4.19
N LEU A 278 4.74 -16.42 -3.15
CA LEU A 278 4.58 -16.87 -1.75
C LEU A 278 3.20 -17.47 -1.50
N GLN A 279 2.14 -16.98 -2.16
CA GLN A 279 0.79 -17.57 -2.02
C GLN A 279 0.68 -19.00 -2.54
N ARG A 280 1.54 -19.38 -3.51
CA ARG A 280 1.58 -20.72 -4.10
C ARG A 280 3.04 -21.08 -4.35
N PRO A 281 3.78 -21.51 -3.32
CA PRO A 281 5.20 -21.82 -3.44
C PRO A 281 5.40 -22.88 -4.53
N GLY A 282 6.17 -22.53 -5.55
CA GLY A 282 6.58 -23.42 -6.63
C GLY A 282 8.10 -23.55 -6.69
N ALA A 283 8.59 -24.30 -7.68
CA ALA A 283 10.02 -24.37 -7.96
C ALA A 283 10.62 -22.95 -8.16
N GLY A 284 11.77 -22.68 -7.52
CA GLY A 284 12.51 -21.41 -7.65
C GLY A 284 12.18 -20.31 -6.62
N VAL A 285 11.24 -20.52 -5.69
CA VAL A 285 11.00 -19.54 -4.60
C VAL A 285 12.19 -19.47 -3.63
N ALA A 286 12.80 -20.61 -3.29
CA ALA A 286 14.00 -20.67 -2.44
C ALA A 286 15.17 -19.88 -3.05
N GLU A 287 15.52 -20.19 -4.31
CA GLU A 287 16.56 -19.47 -5.06
C GLU A 287 16.29 -17.95 -5.16
N CYS A 288 15.01 -17.56 -5.33
CA CYS A 288 14.62 -16.16 -5.32
C CYS A 288 14.90 -15.49 -3.97
N LEU A 289 14.59 -16.15 -2.86
CA LEU A 289 14.78 -15.61 -1.52
C LEU A 289 16.28 -15.46 -1.22
N GLU A 290 17.08 -16.48 -1.55
CA GLU A 290 18.52 -16.46 -1.38
C GLU A 290 19.15 -15.31 -2.20
N ARG A 291 18.82 -15.20 -3.49
CA ARG A 291 19.32 -14.09 -4.33
C ARG A 291 18.84 -12.73 -3.85
N ALA A 292 17.60 -12.62 -3.35
CA ALA A 292 17.12 -11.38 -2.76
C ALA A 292 17.91 -10.99 -1.50
N GLY A 293 18.30 -11.97 -0.68
CA GLY A 293 19.19 -11.77 0.47
C GLY A 293 20.57 -11.26 0.05
N ALA A 294 21.20 -11.92 -0.92
CA ALA A 294 22.50 -11.50 -1.45
C ALA A 294 22.45 -10.09 -2.07
N ALA A 295 21.41 -9.79 -2.84
CA ALA A 295 21.24 -8.49 -3.48
C ALA A 295 20.91 -7.36 -2.48
N LEU A 296 20.13 -7.62 -1.44
CA LEU A 296 19.91 -6.65 -0.37
C LEU A 296 21.23 -6.36 0.37
N HIS A 297 22.02 -7.40 0.64
CA HIS A 297 23.34 -7.24 1.24
C HIS A 297 24.25 -6.36 0.36
N ALA A 298 24.30 -6.63 -0.95
CA ALA A 298 25.03 -5.79 -1.91
C ALA A 298 24.51 -4.35 -1.89
N LEU A 299 23.20 -4.14 -1.89
CA LEU A 299 22.58 -2.81 -1.84
C LEU A 299 22.98 -2.00 -0.60
N HIS A 300 23.12 -2.65 0.57
CA HIS A 300 23.60 -1.99 1.79
C HIS A 300 25.06 -1.50 1.70
N HIS A 301 25.82 -1.97 0.71
CA HIS A 301 27.19 -1.51 0.46
C HIS A 301 27.27 -0.36 -0.54
N LEU A 302 26.14 0.09 -1.11
CA LEU A 302 26.10 1.30 -1.93
C LEU A 302 26.61 2.49 -1.10
N PRO A 303 27.76 3.11 -1.46
CA PRO A 303 28.33 4.15 -0.62
C PRO A 303 27.37 5.35 -0.50
N PRO A 304 27.13 5.90 0.70
CA PRO A 304 26.25 7.06 0.88
C PRO A 304 26.61 8.26 -0.01
N ALA A 305 27.92 8.47 -0.25
CA ALA A 305 28.42 9.51 -1.14
C ALA A 305 27.97 9.32 -2.61
N VAL A 306 27.74 8.07 -3.05
CA VAL A 306 27.27 7.74 -4.40
C VAL A 306 25.74 7.80 -4.48
N ALA A 307 25.05 7.34 -3.43
CA ALA A 307 23.58 7.37 -3.36
C ALA A 307 22.99 8.79 -3.35
N GLY A 308 23.77 9.77 -2.90
CA GLY A 308 23.35 11.16 -2.77
C GLY A 308 22.73 11.47 -1.39
N PRO A 309 22.18 12.68 -1.19
CA PRO A 309 21.68 13.10 0.11
C PRO A 309 20.47 12.25 0.52
N LEU A 310 20.65 11.51 1.61
CA LEU A 310 19.63 10.67 2.23
C LEU A 310 19.46 11.09 3.69
N LYS A 311 18.21 11.09 4.15
CA LYS A 311 17.91 11.38 5.56
C LYS A 311 18.40 10.24 6.43
N LEU A 312 18.99 10.58 7.57
CA LEU A 312 19.26 9.62 8.63
C LEU A 312 17.93 9.19 9.27
N HIS A 313 17.82 7.90 9.57
CA HIS A 313 16.67 7.31 10.24
C HIS A 313 17.17 6.26 11.23
N ASP A 314 17.13 6.63 12.51
CA ASP A 314 17.54 5.75 13.60
C ASP A 314 16.36 4.92 14.13
N PHE A 315 16.69 4.04 15.08
CA PHE A 315 15.71 3.16 15.71
C PHE A 315 14.63 3.95 16.48
N ALA A 316 15.03 5.00 17.21
CA ALA A 316 14.11 5.81 18.00
C ALA A 316 13.09 6.55 17.12
N ALA A 317 13.52 7.05 15.95
CA ALA A 317 12.66 7.63 14.93
C ALA A 317 11.67 6.60 14.37
N GLU A 318 12.11 5.36 14.11
CA GLU A 318 11.21 4.28 13.67
C GLU A 318 10.16 3.94 14.74
N VAL A 319 10.58 3.73 15.99
CA VAL A 319 9.66 3.42 17.10
C VAL A 319 8.68 4.57 17.32
N SER A 320 9.12 5.83 17.24
CA SER A 320 8.27 7.00 17.38
C SER A 320 7.26 7.12 16.24
N GLU A 321 7.69 6.86 14.99
CA GLU A 321 6.80 6.82 13.84
C GLU A 321 5.75 5.72 14.02
N ILE A 322 6.15 4.53 14.43
CA ILE A 322 5.25 3.41 14.66
C ILE A 322 4.31 3.71 15.82
N ALA A 323 4.79 4.25 16.94
CA ALA A 323 3.93 4.64 18.05
C ALA A 323 2.86 5.63 17.58
N ARG A 324 3.24 6.65 16.81
CA ARG A 324 2.30 7.62 16.25
C ARG A 324 1.30 6.99 15.26
N GLU A 325 1.72 6.04 14.44
CA GLU A 325 0.88 5.43 13.39
C GLU A 325 0.05 4.22 13.88
N ALA A 326 0.60 3.41 14.76
CA ALA A 326 -0.04 2.25 15.38
C ALA A 326 -1.05 2.70 16.42
N SER A 327 -0.80 3.81 17.12
CA SER A 327 -1.76 4.45 18.03
C SER A 327 -2.97 5.06 17.32
N ASP A 328 -3.01 5.10 15.98
CA ASP A 328 -4.19 5.59 15.27
C ASP A 328 -5.33 4.55 15.40
N HIS A 329 -5.45 3.59 14.49
CA HIS A 329 -6.69 2.83 14.36
C HIS A 329 -6.74 1.46 15.08
N ILE A 330 -5.59 0.82 15.36
CA ILE A 330 -5.62 -0.54 15.95
C ILE A 330 -6.10 -0.49 17.41
N PRO A 331 -5.48 0.29 18.32
CA PRO A 331 -5.97 0.41 19.70
C PRO A 331 -7.39 0.98 19.78
N ALA A 332 -7.77 1.88 18.86
CA ALA A 332 -9.12 2.42 18.80
C ALA A 332 -10.18 1.35 18.47
N LEU A 333 -9.89 0.44 17.52
CA LEU A 333 -10.81 -0.62 17.10
C LEU A 333 -10.68 -1.90 17.92
N LEU A 334 -9.54 -2.11 18.57
CA LEU A 334 -9.21 -3.31 19.33
C LEU A 334 -8.45 -2.95 20.62
N PRO A 335 -9.12 -2.32 21.61
CA PRO A 335 -8.47 -1.77 22.80
C PRO A 335 -7.63 -2.79 23.59
N SER A 336 -8.03 -4.07 23.56
CA SER A 336 -7.30 -5.16 24.21
C SER A 336 -5.87 -5.35 23.70
N VAL A 337 -5.53 -4.81 22.53
CA VAL A 337 -4.21 -4.95 21.89
C VAL A 337 -3.31 -3.74 22.18
N GLY A 338 -3.86 -2.59 22.60
CA GLY A 338 -3.12 -1.35 22.86
C GLY A 338 -1.95 -1.54 23.83
N PRO A 339 -2.18 -2.03 25.06
CA PRO A 339 -1.11 -2.25 26.03
C PRO A 339 -0.01 -3.21 25.55
N ALA A 340 -0.37 -4.21 24.73
CA ALA A 340 0.60 -5.14 24.16
C ALA A 340 1.51 -4.43 23.13
N ILE A 341 0.96 -3.53 22.32
CA ILE A 341 1.75 -2.71 21.38
C ILE A 341 2.68 -1.78 22.14
N GLU A 342 2.17 -1.06 23.14
CA GLU A 342 2.97 -0.14 23.96
C GLU A 342 4.11 -0.87 24.66
N GLY A 343 3.82 -2.01 25.30
CA GLY A 343 4.80 -2.86 25.96
C GLY A 343 5.87 -3.39 24.99
N LEU A 344 5.49 -3.81 23.78
CA LEU A 344 6.43 -4.25 22.74
C LEU A 344 7.37 -3.13 22.32
N LEU A 345 6.86 -1.93 22.07
CA LEU A 345 7.67 -0.79 21.62
C LEU A 345 8.61 -0.30 22.73
N ALA A 346 8.13 -0.22 23.97
CA ALA A 346 8.96 0.13 25.13
C ALA A 346 10.09 -0.89 25.32
N ARG A 347 9.74 -2.19 25.30
CA ARG A 347 10.72 -3.27 25.44
C ARG A 347 11.72 -3.30 24.31
N ALA A 348 11.29 -3.00 23.09
CA ALA A 348 12.19 -2.91 21.95
C ALA A 348 13.24 -1.80 22.14
N GLY A 349 12.86 -0.66 22.73
CA GLY A 349 13.79 0.39 23.14
C GLY A 349 14.84 -0.09 24.13
N GLU A 350 14.42 -0.79 25.19
CA GLU A 350 15.35 -1.33 26.20
C GLU A 350 16.35 -2.34 25.64
N LEU A 351 15.92 -3.17 24.69
CA LEU A 351 16.79 -4.15 24.04
C LEU A 351 17.73 -3.50 23.03
N HIS A 352 17.27 -2.47 22.31
CA HIS A 352 18.12 -1.71 21.38
C HIS A 352 19.37 -1.16 22.08
N GLU A 353 19.22 -0.58 23.28
CA GLU A 353 20.35 -0.04 24.06
C GLU A 353 21.37 -1.10 24.51
N ARG A 354 21.01 -2.39 24.47
CA ARG A 354 21.89 -3.50 24.83
C ARG A 354 22.62 -4.10 23.63
N LEU A 355 22.15 -3.84 22.42
CA LEU A 355 22.72 -4.38 21.20
C LEU A 355 23.83 -3.46 20.69
N SER A 356 24.91 -4.06 20.20
CA SER A 356 26.01 -3.29 19.61
C SER A 356 25.52 -2.50 18.40
N PRO A 357 25.72 -1.16 18.35
CA PRO A 357 25.30 -0.35 17.23
C PRO A 357 26.15 -0.64 15.99
N GLU A 358 25.62 -0.28 14.82
CA GLU A 358 26.35 -0.34 13.56
C GLU A 358 26.17 0.99 12.80
N PRO A 359 27.21 1.48 12.09
CA PRO A 359 27.07 2.69 11.29
C PRO A 359 25.91 2.60 10.28
N PRO A 360 25.10 3.66 10.14
CA PRO A 360 24.04 3.70 9.14
C PRO A 360 24.58 3.52 7.72
N THR A 361 23.87 2.73 6.92
CA THR A 361 24.19 2.44 5.51
C THR A 361 23.04 2.83 4.60
N PHE A 362 23.24 2.74 3.29
CA PHE A 362 22.13 2.85 2.35
C PHE A 362 21.12 1.72 2.61
N THR A 363 19.87 2.07 2.86
CA THR A 363 18.77 1.10 3.00
C THR A 363 17.71 1.36 1.94
N HIS A 364 17.09 0.31 1.43
CA HIS A 364 15.90 0.37 0.59
C HIS A 364 14.74 1.07 1.34
N GLY A 365 14.58 0.79 2.64
CA GLY A 365 13.66 1.49 3.54
C GLY A 365 12.18 1.08 3.40
N ASP A 366 11.82 0.37 2.34
CA ASP A 366 10.54 -0.34 2.18
C ASP A 366 10.71 -1.73 1.56
N PHE A 367 11.72 -2.48 1.99
CA PHE A 367 12.02 -3.80 1.44
C PHE A 367 10.97 -4.84 1.85
N LYS A 368 10.21 -5.36 0.87
CA LYS A 368 9.10 -6.31 1.07
C LYS A 368 8.85 -7.14 -0.18
N SER A 369 8.14 -8.26 -0.05
CA SER A 369 7.92 -9.22 -1.14
C SER A 369 7.17 -8.65 -2.36
N GLU A 370 6.39 -7.58 -2.20
CA GLU A 370 5.73 -6.87 -3.32
C GLU A 370 6.70 -6.04 -4.17
N HIS A 371 7.88 -5.75 -3.63
CA HIS A 371 8.91 -4.93 -4.28
C HIS A 371 10.02 -5.76 -4.92
N ILE A 372 9.90 -7.08 -4.90
CA ILE A 372 10.82 -8.02 -5.54
C ILE A 372 10.06 -8.68 -6.69
N TRP A 373 10.41 -8.35 -7.92
CA TRP A 373 9.75 -8.88 -9.11
C TRP A 373 10.57 -10.00 -9.71
N ALA A 374 9.90 -11.09 -10.06
CA ALA A 374 10.54 -12.30 -10.54
C ALA A 374 10.11 -12.65 -11.96
N ALA A 375 11.09 -12.77 -12.85
CA ALA A 375 10.95 -13.17 -14.25
C ALA A 375 11.88 -14.37 -14.57
N PRO A 376 11.70 -15.08 -15.69
CA PRO A 376 12.59 -16.18 -16.08
C PRO A 376 14.08 -15.80 -16.17
N GLY A 377 14.39 -14.52 -16.47
CA GLY A 377 15.76 -14.02 -16.62
C GLY A 377 16.39 -13.41 -15.37
N GLY A 378 15.71 -13.43 -14.22
CA GLY A 378 16.24 -12.87 -12.97
C GLY A 378 15.19 -12.12 -12.15
N PHE A 379 15.69 -11.36 -11.17
CA PHE A 379 14.85 -10.60 -10.23
C PHE A 379 15.11 -9.10 -10.34
N THR A 380 14.10 -8.30 -10.05
CA THR A 380 14.18 -6.84 -10.11
C THR A 380 13.58 -6.22 -8.86
N PHE A 381 14.35 -5.40 -8.16
CA PHE A 381 13.86 -4.57 -7.06
C PHE A 381 13.19 -3.30 -7.60
N ILE A 382 12.10 -2.89 -6.95
CA ILE A 382 11.34 -1.69 -7.31
C ILE A 382 11.04 -0.83 -6.07
N ASP A 383 10.64 0.41 -6.31
CA ASP A 383 10.14 1.36 -5.29
C ASP A 383 11.18 1.83 -4.25
N PHE A 384 12.17 2.59 -4.75
CA PHE A 384 13.25 3.19 -3.96
C PHE A 384 12.90 4.53 -3.30
N ASP A 385 11.60 4.88 -3.18
CA ASP A 385 11.19 6.14 -2.55
C ASP A 385 11.54 6.21 -1.06
N GLY A 386 11.46 5.04 -0.40
CA GLY A 386 11.66 4.87 1.04
C GLY A 386 13.11 4.88 1.49
N CYS A 387 14.07 5.01 0.56
CA CYS A 387 15.48 4.87 0.87
C CYS A 387 15.96 5.92 1.87
N ARG A 388 16.86 5.51 2.76
CA ARG A 388 17.36 6.32 3.87
C ARG A 388 18.72 5.81 4.33
N LEU A 389 19.44 6.60 5.12
CA LEU A 389 20.57 6.11 5.89
C LEU A 389 20.02 5.53 7.19
N ALA A 390 20.15 4.22 7.39
CA ALA A 390 19.65 3.53 8.57
C ALA A 390 20.53 2.32 8.91
N ASP A 391 20.29 1.71 10.06
CA ASP A 391 20.86 0.40 10.38
C ASP A 391 20.48 -0.60 9.27
N PRO A 392 21.44 -1.28 8.62
CA PRO A 392 21.14 -2.30 7.59
C PRO A 392 20.24 -3.44 8.11
N ALA A 393 20.17 -3.66 9.43
CA ALA A 393 19.22 -4.59 10.03
C ALA A 393 17.75 -4.20 9.82
N TYR A 394 17.47 -2.92 9.53
CA TYR A 394 16.12 -2.40 9.28
C TYR A 394 15.41 -3.12 8.13
N ASP A 395 16.04 -3.21 6.96
CA ASP A 395 15.42 -3.83 5.79
C ASP A 395 15.28 -5.35 5.95
N VAL A 396 16.24 -5.99 6.63
CA VAL A 396 16.19 -7.42 6.95
C VAL A 396 14.98 -7.70 7.85
N GLY A 397 14.87 -6.99 8.98
CA GLY A 397 13.75 -7.15 9.92
C GLY A 397 12.40 -6.84 9.26
N LYS A 398 12.35 -5.80 8.42
CA LYS A 398 11.15 -5.44 7.66
C LYS A 398 10.71 -6.53 6.69
N PHE A 399 11.64 -7.16 5.98
CA PHE A 399 11.33 -8.25 5.07
C PHE A 399 10.87 -9.51 5.81
N LEU A 400 11.53 -9.87 6.91
CA LEU A 400 11.12 -10.99 7.77
C LEU A 400 9.70 -10.77 8.31
N ALA A 401 9.38 -9.55 8.74
CA ALA A 401 8.03 -9.18 9.17
C ALA A 401 7.00 -9.28 8.02
N ASP A 402 7.34 -8.84 6.81
CA ASP A 402 6.47 -8.98 5.63
C ASP A 402 6.18 -10.46 5.33
N LEU A 403 7.18 -11.34 5.39
CA LEU A 403 7.00 -12.79 5.23
C LEU A 403 6.05 -13.35 6.30
N GLN A 404 6.25 -12.99 7.57
CA GLN A 404 5.38 -13.40 8.67
C GLN A 404 3.92 -13.00 8.45
N LEU A 405 3.68 -11.78 7.97
CA LEU A 405 2.34 -11.27 7.68
C LEU A 405 1.67 -12.08 6.57
N TRP A 406 2.38 -12.38 5.48
CA TRP A 406 1.85 -13.20 4.39
C TRP A 406 1.50 -14.62 4.88
N PHE A 407 2.42 -15.29 5.58
CA PHE A 407 2.18 -16.64 6.06
C PHE A 407 1.03 -16.69 7.09
N THR A 408 0.94 -15.67 7.95
CA THR A 408 -0.17 -15.51 8.90
C THR A 408 -1.51 -15.26 8.19
N ALA A 409 -1.55 -14.36 7.21
CA ALA A 409 -2.77 -14.00 6.50
C ALA A 409 -3.32 -15.14 5.62
N TYR A 410 -2.47 -16.06 5.20
CA TYR A 410 -2.84 -17.18 4.33
C TYR A 410 -2.83 -18.56 5.02
N ASP A 411 -2.57 -18.59 6.34
CA ASP A 411 -2.46 -19.83 7.14
C ASP A 411 -1.53 -20.86 6.48
N GLN A 412 -0.34 -20.39 6.07
CA GLN A 412 0.66 -21.20 5.38
C GLN A 412 1.69 -21.76 6.36
N GLU A 413 2.07 -23.01 6.15
CA GLU A 413 3.23 -23.64 6.77
C GLU A 413 4.50 -23.30 5.97
N GLY A 414 5.68 -23.42 6.58
CA GLY A 414 6.96 -23.23 5.88
C GLY A 414 7.65 -21.87 6.10
N LEU A 415 7.19 -21.08 7.07
CA LEU A 415 7.72 -19.73 7.32
C LEU A 415 9.21 -19.76 7.68
N GLU A 416 9.61 -20.67 8.57
CA GLU A 416 11.00 -20.82 9.01
C GLU A 416 11.91 -21.12 7.82
N GLN A 417 11.54 -22.07 6.97
CA GLN A 417 12.31 -22.42 5.78
C GLN A 417 12.45 -21.24 4.82
N VAL A 418 11.40 -20.44 4.63
CA VAL A 418 11.45 -19.26 3.74
C VAL A 418 12.31 -18.14 4.34
N GLN A 419 12.25 -17.92 5.65
CA GLN A 419 13.15 -16.99 6.33
C GLN A 419 14.61 -17.47 6.26
N GLU A 420 14.86 -18.75 6.50
CA GLU A 420 16.19 -19.37 6.39
C GLU A 420 16.78 -19.24 4.99
N GLN A 421 15.99 -19.45 3.94
CA GLN A 421 16.46 -19.30 2.55
C GLN A 421 16.88 -17.85 2.24
N PHE A 422 16.10 -16.87 2.70
CA PHE A 422 16.48 -15.47 2.56
C PHE A 422 17.75 -15.13 3.35
N LEU A 423 17.83 -15.60 4.60
CA LEU A 423 18.99 -15.38 5.45
C LEU A 423 20.23 -16.12 4.94
N ALA A 424 20.10 -17.26 4.28
CA ALA A 424 21.22 -17.98 3.66
C ALA A 424 21.94 -17.12 2.61
N GLY A 425 21.22 -16.27 1.88
CA GLY A 425 21.84 -15.33 0.94
C GLY A 425 22.43 -14.09 1.59
N TYR A 426 21.83 -13.61 2.69
CA TYR A 426 22.22 -12.37 3.36
C TYR A 426 23.31 -12.55 4.44
N ALA A 427 23.17 -13.57 5.29
CA ALA A 427 23.95 -13.78 6.51
C ALA A 427 25.45 -14.10 6.31
N PRO A 428 25.89 -14.86 5.29
CA PRO A 428 27.31 -15.21 5.13
C PRO A 428 28.25 -14.00 5.03
N ARG A 429 27.69 -12.83 4.69
CA ARG A 429 28.43 -11.58 4.51
C ARG A 429 28.13 -10.55 5.61
N ALA A 430 27.25 -10.87 6.56
CA ALA A 430 26.80 -9.94 7.62
C ALA A 430 27.29 -10.39 9.01
N PRO A 431 27.63 -9.45 9.91
CA PRO A 431 27.98 -9.78 11.29
C PRO A 431 26.77 -10.33 12.04
N GLN A 432 27.00 -11.23 13.00
CA GLN A 432 25.94 -11.89 13.77
C GLN A 432 25.10 -10.89 14.56
N GLU A 433 25.72 -9.82 15.06
CA GLU A 433 25.07 -8.74 15.80
C GLU A 433 24.02 -8.03 14.94
N ARG A 434 24.26 -7.90 13.64
CA ARG A 434 23.27 -7.33 12.70
C ARG A 434 22.04 -8.22 12.59
N LEU A 435 22.20 -9.54 12.64
CA LEU A 435 21.07 -10.47 12.58
C LEU A 435 20.24 -10.42 13.88
N LEU A 436 20.87 -10.22 15.03
CA LEU A 436 20.15 -9.97 16.30
C LEU A 436 19.33 -8.68 16.24
N ARG A 437 19.92 -7.58 15.76
CA ARG A 437 19.20 -6.32 15.53
C ARG A 437 18.08 -6.50 14.49
N ALA A 438 18.26 -7.34 13.48
CA ALA A 438 17.22 -7.61 12.48
C ALA A 438 15.98 -8.28 13.10
N ARG A 439 16.15 -9.18 14.08
CA ARG A 439 15.03 -9.75 14.84
C ARG A 439 14.33 -8.71 15.72
N LEU A 440 15.08 -7.76 16.28
CA LEU A 440 14.48 -6.61 16.98
C LEU A 440 13.62 -5.77 16.04
N TYR A 441 14.16 -5.42 14.86
CA TYR A 441 13.40 -4.71 13.83
C TYR A 441 12.21 -5.54 13.34
N GLU A 442 12.31 -6.86 13.19
CA GLU A 442 11.19 -7.72 12.79
C GLU A 442 10.01 -7.59 13.75
N ALA A 443 10.25 -7.65 15.07
CA ALA A 443 9.19 -7.49 16.07
C ALA A 443 8.51 -6.11 15.97
N VAL A 444 9.30 -5.04 15.85
CA VAL A 444 8.80 -3.67 15.72
C VAL A 444 8.06 -3.46 14.39
N GLN A 445 8.57 -4.00 13.28
CA GLN A 445 7.94 -3.92 11.98
C GLN A 445 6.64 -4.73 11.92
N LEU A 446 6.52 -5.85 12.66
CA LEU A 446 5.26 -6.60 12.77
C LEU A 446 4.13 -5.73 13.36
N VAL A 447 4.43 -4.92 14.38
CA VAL A 447 3.49 -3.92 14.91
C VAL A 447 3.08 -2.93 13.82
N LYS A 448 4.05 -2.39 13.07
CA LYS A 448 3.80 -1.44 11.97
C LYS A 448 2.89 -2.04 10.90
N ILE A 449 3.21 -3.24 10.40
CA ILE A 449 2.53 -3.85 9.26
C ILE A 449 1.18 -4.48 9.63
N ALA A 450 0.86 -4.67 10.92
CA ALA A 450 -0.47 -5.07 11.36
C ALA A 450 -1.57 -4.12 10.81
N ARG A 451 -1.24 -2.84 10.56
CA ARG A 451 -2.13 -1.87 9.88
C ARG A 451 -2.51 -2.23 8.45
N ARG A 452 -1.76 -3.13 7.81
CA ARG A 452 -2.00 -3.56 6.43
C ARG A 452 -3.14 -4.58 6.37
N VAL A 453 -3.52 -5.20 7.49
CA VAL A 453 -4.69 -6.10 7.55
C VAL A 453 -5.91 -5.31 7.06
N PRO A 454 -6.58 -5.74 5.98
CA PRO A 454 -7.65 -4.95 5.38
C PRO A 454 -8.83 -4.79 6.34
N LEU A 455 -9.26 -3.55 6.63
CA LEU A 455 -10.38 -3.25 7.54
C LEU A 455 -11.70 -3.92 7.14
N PHE A 456 -11.85 -4.24 5.87
CA PHE A 456 -13.01 -4.93 5.31
C PHE A 456 -12.86 -6.46 5.30
N ASP A 457 -11.77 -7.01 5.83
CA ASP A 457 -11.67 -8.44 6.14
C ASP A 457 -12.50 -8.74 7.39
N ARG A 458 -13.36 -9.75 7.31
CA ARG A 458 -14.25 -10.12 8.44
C ARG A 458 -13.47 -10.63 9.64
N ASP A 459 -12.28 -11.20 9.41
CA ASP A 459 -11.41 -11.74 10.43
C ASP A 459 -10.35 -10.73 10.90
N TRP A 460 -10.50 -9.44 10.55
CA TRP A 460 -9.52 -8.39 10.85
C TRP A 460 -9.04 -8.41 12.30
N ALA A 461 -9.93 -8.52 13.28
CA ALA A 461 -9.56 -8.53 14.69
C ALA A 461 -8.71 -9.76 15.07
N ALA A 462 -9.05 -10.94 14.54
CA ALA A 462 -8.32 -12.18 14.81
C ALA A 462 -6.93 -12.15 14.17
N LEU A 463 -6.85 -11.71 12.90
CA LEU A 463 -5.59 -11.57 12.17
C LEU A 463 -4.67 -10.52 12.82
N THR A 464 -5.20 -9.35 13.18
CA THR A 464 -4.43 -8.31 13.87
C THR A 464 -3.87 -8.82 15.19
N LYS A 465 -4.68 -9.49 16.02
CA LYS A 465 -4.19 -10.14 17.26
C LYS A 465 -3.09 -11.15 16.96
N GLN A 466 -3.25 -11.97 15.93
CA GLN A 466 -2.25 -12.98 15.56
C GLN A 466 -0.92 -12.35 15.14
N VAL A 467 -0.94 -11.26 14.35
CA VAL A 467 0.27 -10.51 13.97
C VAL A 467 0.97 -9.92 15.20
N ILE A 468 0.22 -9.35 16.16
CA ILE A 468 0.82 -8.84 17.40
C ILE A 468 1.37 -9.96 18.29
N ARG A 469 0.70 -11.12 18.35
CA ARG A 469 1.26 -12.31 19.04
C ARG A 469 2.56 -12.77 18.39
N ARG A 470 2.66 -12.71 17.05
CA ARG A 470 3.90 -12.99 16.33
C ARG A 470 5.02 -12.01 16.70
N ALA A 471 4.72 -10.72 16.79
CA ALA A 471 5.69 -9.72 17.25
C ALA A 471 6.23 -10.06 18.65
N GLN A 472 5.35 -10.47 19.57
CA GLN A 472 5.75 -10.92 20.91
C GLN A 472 6.60 -12.19 20.89
N ALA A 473 6.27 -13.17 20.05
CA ALA A 473 7.06 -14.39 19.93
C ALA A 473 8.50 -14.08 19.48
N VAL A 474 8.65 -13.26 18.43
CA VAL A 474 9.98 -12.82 17.95
C VAL A 474 10.75 -12.07 19.04
N MET A 475 10.07 -11.20 19.80
CA MET A 475 10.69 -10.48 20.91
C MET A 475 11.19 -11.44 22.00
N ASN A 476 10.37 -12.42 22.39
CA ASN A 476 10.71 -13.40 23.42
C ASN A 476 11.87 -14.30 22.98
N ASP A 477 11.90 -14.72 21.72
CA ASP A 477 13.00 -15.52 21.17
C ASP A 477 14.32 -14.74 21.16
N LEU A 478 14.27 -13.44 20.85
CA LEU A 478 15.42 -12.55 20.93
C LEU A 478 15.91 -12.40 22.38
N GLU A 479 15.01 -12.21 23.35
CA GLU A 479 15.37 -12.13 24.78
C GLU A 479 16.07 -13.39 25.26
N LEU A 480 15.53 -14.56 24.92
CA LEU A 480 16.15 -15.86 25.25
C LEU A 480 17.53 -15.99 24.63
N THR A 481 17.69 -15.56 23.38
CA THR A 481 18.99 -15.55 22.67
C THR A 481 20.01 -14.64 23.38
N LEU A 482 19.54 -13.55 23.99
CA LEU A 482 20.37 -12.62 24.77
C LEU A 482 20.55 -13.05 26.25
N GLY A 483 20.05 -14.21 26.64
CA GLY A 483 20.12 -14.72 28.02
C GLY A 483 19.23 -13.95 29.02
N LEU A 484 18.20 -13.26 28.53
CA LEU A 484 17.24 -12.52 29.34
C LEU A 484 15.97 -13.36 29.58
N PRO A 485 15.26 -13.16 30.70
CA PRO A 485 13.97 -13.81 30.89
C PRO A 485 12.98 -13.31 29.85
N ALA A 486 12.22 -14.23 29.25
CA ALA A 486 11.19 -13.88 28.27
C ALA A 486 10.07 -13.06 28.93
N THR A 487 9.64 -11.99 28.26
CA THR A 487 8.53 -11.16 28.71
C THR A 487 7.20 -11.93 28.58
N PRO A 488 6.37 -12.01 29.65
CA PRO A 488 5.08 -12.70 29.59
C PRO A 488 4.15 -12.11 28.52
N SER A 489 3.43 -12.95 27.78
CA SER A 489 2.48 -12.49 26.78
C SER A 489 1.27 -11.80 27.42
N PHE A 490 1.11 -10.49 27.16
CA PHE A 490 -0.08 -9.73 27.58
C PHE A 490 -1.40 -10.23 26.96
N LEU A 491 -1.34 -10.86 25.78
CA LEU A 491 -2.53 -11.39 25.09
C LEU A 491 -2.96 -12.77 25.60
N GLY A 492 -2.02 -13.58 26.11
CA GLY A 492 -2.31 -14.91 26.68
C GLY A 492 -3.18 -14.86 27.94
N PHE A 493 -3.04 -13.80 28.74
CA PHE A 493 -3.86 -13.58 29.95
C PHE A 493 -5.33 -13.24 29.63
N LEU A 494 -5.61 -12.65 28.47
CA LEU A 494 -6.97 -12.22 28.09
C LEU A 494 -7.76 -13.34 27.38
N ASP A 495 -7.11 -14.17 26.57
CA ASP A 495 -7.78 -15.25 25.80
C ASP A 495 -8.20 -16.47 26.63
N TRP A 496 -7.63 -16.68 27.83
CA TRP A 496 -8.01 -17.80 28.71
C TRP A 496 -9.49 -17.75 29.14
N SER A 497 -10.11 -16.56 29.07
CA SER A 497 -11.51 -16.34 29.46
C SER A 497 -12.56 -16.63 28.37
N HIS A 498 -12.17 -16.82 27.09
CA HIS A 498 -13.14 -16.77 25.98
C HIS A 498 -13.18 -17.98 25.03
N ASN A 499 -12.32 -18.99 25.18
CA ASN A 499 -12.23 -20.08 24.19
C ASN A 499 -12.79 -21.42 24.70
N ARG A 500 -14.13 -21.53 24.78
CA ARG A 500 -14.82 -22.81 24.60
C ARG A 500 -15.68 -22.73 23.33
N HIS A 501 -15.39 -23.63 22.41
CA HIS A 501 -16.09 -23.92 21.14
C HIS A 501 -15.71 -23.09 19.90
N ARG A 502 -14.83 -23.66 19.06
CA ARG A 502 -14.97 -23.59 17.60
C ARG A 502 -14.37 -24.84 16.94
N THR A 503 -15.16 -25.50 16.09
CA THR A 503 -14.85 -26.80 15.47
C THR A 503 -14.40 -26.67 14.01
N ARG A 504 -13.73 -27.75 13.57
CA ARG A 504 -13.01 -28.10 12.33
C ARG A 504 -13.53 -27.66 10.93
N ARG A 505 -14.61 -26.86 10.80
CA ARG A 505 -15.29 -26.60 9.50
C ARG A 505 -14.83 -25.35 8.73
N GLU A 506 -14.00 -24.48 9.31
CA GLU A 506 -13.58 -23.20 8.69
C GLU A 506 -12.42 -23.32 7.67
N ARG A 507 -11.67 -24.44 7.65
CA ARG A 507 -10.49 -24.63 6.78
C ARG A 507 -10.75 -24.66 5.26
N ARG A 508 -12.02 -24.74 4.80
CA ARG A 508 -12.35 -24.85 3.36
C ARG A 508 -12.67 -23.53 2.65
N ARG A 509 -12.81 -22.39 3.36
CA ARG A 509 -13.22 -21.11 2.73
C ARG A 509 -12.09 -20.10 2.45
N GLN A 510 -10.85 -20.35 2.90
CA GLN A 510 -9.71 -19.44 2.74
C GLN A 510 -9.06 -19.40 1.34
N ARG A 511 -9.45 -20.28 0.40
CA ARG A 511 -8.84 -20.37 -0.95
C ARG A 511 -9.12 -19.21 -1.92
N CYS A 512 -9.91 -18.20 -1.52
CA CYS A 512 -10.28 -17.06 -2.38
C CYS A 512 -9.75 -15.69 -1.93
N ARG A 513 -8.60 -15.62 -1.23
CA ARG A 513 -7.90 -14.33 -0.95
C ARG A 513 -6.99 -13.93 -2.13
N LYS A 514 -7.55 -13.61 -3.30
CA LYS A 514 -6.78 -12.96 -4.39
C LYS A 514 -6.89 -11.43 -4.26
N GLY A 515 -5.76 -10.77 -4.01
CA GLY A 515 -5.58 -9.33 -4.28
C GLY A 515 -5.89 -8.34 -3.16
N ALA A 516 -5.77 -8.72 -1.88
CA ALA A 516 -6.14 -7.84 -0.75
C ALA A 516 -5.02 -6.93 -0.22
N TRP A 517 -3.78 -7.07 -0.70
CA TRP A 517 -2.61 -6.45 -0.05
C TRP A 517 -1.83 -5.42 -0.90
N GLY A 518 -2.15 -5.28 -2.20
CA GLY A 518 -1.41 -4.44 -3.18
C GLY A 518 -1.74 -2.95 -3.25
#